data_AF-A0A1L5KKY8-F1
#
_entry.id   AF-A0A1L5KKY8-F1
#
_cell.length_a   1.000
_cell.length_b   1.000
_cell.length_c   1.000
_cell.angle_alpha   90.00
_cell.angle_beta   90.00
_cell.angle_gamma   90.00
#
_symmetry.space_group_name_H-M   'P 1'
#
loop_
_entity.id
_entity.type
_entity.pdbx_description
1 polymer ?
#
loop_
_entity_poly.entity_id
_entity_poly.type
_entity_poly.pdbx_seq_one_letter_code
_entity_poly.pdbx_strand_id
1 'polypeptide(L)'
;MRILNVTAQKPNSTGSGIFLSELMKEFANKGHTQALVAGVYPEEETPVPDRVTFYPVYFEQGKLSFPIVGMSDEMPYPSTRYRDMTPKMEAAFKESFLKQLDEAVRDLNPDLILCHHLYLLTAIVREHFPDRKVFGFCHNTDLRQMQKTDLEREYITGQIRRLDRIFALHAEQKRTIQDIYDVPKEKIQVIGMGYNSHIFKNESLRVN
;
A
#
# COMPACT_ATOMS: atom_id res chain seq x y z
N MET A 1 0.69 17.49 -8.81
CA MET A 1 1.20 16.19 -9.30
C MET A 1 0.04 15.23 -9.44
N ARG A 2 0.23 14.17 -10.23
CA ARG A 2 -0.69 13.05 -10.41
C ARG A 2 -0.14 11.85 -9.64
N ILE A 3 -0.87 11.39 -8.63
CA ILE A 3 -0.40 10.38 -7.67
C ILE A 3 -1.30 9.15 -7.76
N LEU A 4 -0.72 7.98 -8.02
CA LEU A 4 -1.42 6.70 -7.94
C LEU A 4 -1.10 6.04 -6.60
N ASN A 5 -2.09 5.92 -5.71
CA ASN A 5 -1.96 5.16 -4.47
C ASN A 5 -2.30 3.69 -4.72
N VAL A 6 -1.52 2.77 -4.15
CA VAL A 6 -1.70 1.32 -4.34
C VAL A 6 -1.65 0.60 -3.00
N THR A 7 -2.65 -0.21 -2.71
CA THR A 7 -2.70 -1.06 -1.50
C THR A 7 -3.34 -2.41 -1.82
N ALA A 8 -2.84 -3.48 -1.20
CA ALA A 8 -3.42 -4.82 -1.34
C ALA A 8 -4.68 -5.01 -0.47
N GLN A 9 -4.98 -4.06 0.41
CA GLN A 9 -5.98 -4.19 1.48
C GLN A 9 -7.00 -3.06 1.44
N LYS A 10 -8.11 -3.23 2.17
CA LYS A 10 -9.13 -2.20 2.36
C LYS A 10 -8.52 -0.90 2.93
N PRO A 11 -8.87 0.28 2.40
CA PRO A 11 -8.29 1.56 2.83
C PRO A 11 -8.91 2.13 4.12
N ASN A 12 -9.81 1.44 4.82
CA ASN A 12 -10.56 2.01 5.96
C ASN A 12 -10.58 1.15 7.24
N SER A 13 -10.07 -0.09 7.22
CA SER A 13 -10.24 -1.02 8.34
C SER A 13 -8.95 -1.33 9.12
N THR A 14 -7.81 -0.74 8.75
CA THR A 14 -6.51 -0.98 9.38
C THR A 14 -5.76 0.34 9.60
N GLY A 15 -4.72 0.33 10.44
CA GLY A 15 -3.88 1.53 10.65
C GLY A 15 -3.23 2.05 9.36
N SER A 16 -2.79 1.17 8.45
CA SER A 16 -2.27 1.55 7.14
C SER A 16 -3.37 2.11 6.22
N GLY A 17 -4.60 1.58 6.30
CA GLY A 17 -5.76 2.14 5.60
C GLY A 17 -6.10 3.55 6.09
N ILE A 18 -6.20 3.75 7.40
CA ILE A 18 -6.44 5.08 7.98
C ILE A 18 -5.35 6.06 7.58
N PHE A 19 -4.08 5.67 7.65
CA PHE A 19 -2.96 6.48 7.18
C PHE A 19 -3.11 6.89 5.71
N LEU A 20 -3.39 5.92 4.82
CA LEU A 20 -3.62 6.16 3.40
C LEU A 20 -4.78 7.14 3.16
N SER A 21 -5.91 6.94 3.86
CA SER A 21 -7.09 7.79 3.74
C SER A 21 -6.81 9.24 4.15
N GLU A 22 -6.11 9.45 5.26
CA GLU A 22 -5.71 10.79 5.72
C GLU A 22 -4.69 11.43 4.78
N LEU A 23 -3.72 10.65 4.29
CA LEU A 23 -2.73 11.12 3.32
C LEU A 23 -3.39 11.59 2.01
N MET A 24 -4.37 10.85 1.49
CA MET A 24 -5.10 11.23 0.28
C MET A 24 -5.90 12.53 0.48
N LYS A 25 -6.49 12.75 1.66
CA LYS A 25 -7.15 14.04 1.99
C LYS A 25 -6.16 15.19 1.95
N GLU A 26 -4.98 15.01 2.55
CA GLU A 26 -3.93 16.04 2.54
C GLU A 26 -3.37 16.32 1.14
N PHE A 27 -3.23 15.29 0.30
CA PHE A 27 -2.87 15.49 -1.11
C PHE A 27 -3.96 16.25 -1.89
N ALA A 28 -5.24 15.98 -1.62
CA ALA A 28 -6.35 16.71 -2.23
C ALA A 28 -6.34 18.19 -1.79
N ASN A 29 -6.11 18.46 -0.50
CA ASN A 29 -5.97 19.81 0.05
C ASN A 29 -4.79 20.58 -0.59
N LYS A 30 -3.73 19.88 -0.99
CA LYS A 30 -2.59 20.44 -1.73
C LYS A 30 -2.81 20.51 -3.26
N GLY A 31 -4.01 20.23 -3.75
CA GLY A 31 -4.37 20.34 -5.15
C GLY A 31 -3.76 19.26 -6.04
N HIS A 32 -3.46 18.07 -5.51
CA HIS A 32 -2.96 16.95 -6.30
C HIS A 32 -4.11 16.10 -6.86
N THR A 33 -3.96 15.67 -8.11
CA THR A 33 -4.86 14.71 -8.75
C THR A 33 -4.46 13.30 -8.34
N GLN A 34 -5.44 12.46 -8.02
CA GLN A 34 -5.18 11.18 -7.40
C GLN A 34 -6.02 10.06 -7.99
N ALA A 35 -5.44 8.87 -8.00
CA ALA A 35 -6.17 7.63 -8.16
C ALA A 35 -5.79 6.63 -7.06
N LEU A 36 -6.64 5.64 -6.85
CA LEU A 36 -6.43 4.57 -5.89
C LEU A 36 -6.70 3.21 -6.55
N VAL A 37 -5.76 2.28 -6.40
CA VAL A 37 -5.97 0.85 -6.65
C VAL A 37 -5.95 0.14 -5.29
N ALA A 38 -7.05 -0.53 -4.93
CA ALA A 38 -7.17 -1.21 -3.64
C ALA A 38 -7.93 -2.55 -3.74
N GLY A 39 -7.53 -3.51 -2.90
CA GLY A 39 -8.29 -4.74 -2.67
C GLY A 39 -9.53 -4.47 -1.82
N VAL A 40 -10.70 -4.85 -2.32
CA VAL A 40 -12.02 -4.59 -1.69
C VAL A 40 -12.98 -5.77 -1.88
N TYR A 41 -14.11 -5.74 -1.17
CA TYR A 41 -15.21 -6.66 -1.37
C TYR A 41 -16.37 -5.97 -2.11
N PRO A 42 -17.10 -6.68 -3.00
CA PRO A 42 -18.21 -6.09 -3.76
C PRO A 42 -19.36 -5.57 -2.89
N GLU A 43 -19.60 -6.19 -1.75
CA GLU A 43 -20.74 -5.88 -0.87
C GLU A 43 -20.45 -4.72 0.11
N GLU A 44 -19.23 -4.20 0.14
CA GLU A 44 -18.81 -3.15 1.06
C GLU A 44 -18.52 -1.83 0.33
N GLU A 45 -19.14 -0.75 0.80
CA GLU A 45 -18.78 0.58 0.35
C GLU A 45 -17.37 0.94 0.84
N THR A 46 -16.51 1.34 -0.10
CA THR A 46 -15.15 1.77 0.21
C THR A 46 -15.13 3.29 0.24
N PRO A 47 -14.93 3.93 1.41
CA PRO A 47 -14.90 5.38 1.50
C PRO A 47 -13.62 5.88 0.84
N VAL A 48 -13.77 6.43 -0.36
CA VAL A 48 -12.70 7.05 -1.12
C VAL A 48 -12.91 8.57 -1.04
N PRO A 49 -11.88 9.37 -0.71
CA PRO A 49 -12.02 10.83 -0.66
C PRO A 49 -12.51 11.41 -1.99
N ASP A 50 -13.22 12.54 -1.91
CA ASP A 50 -13.66 13.27 -3.10
C ASP A 50 -12.50 13.54 -4.05
N ARG A 51 -12.77 13.45 -5.36
CA ARG A 51 -11.81 13.72 -6.45
C ARG A 51 -10.64 12.72 -6.54
N VAL A 52 -10.80 11.51 -6.01
CA VAL A 52 -9.91 10.38 -6.25
C VAL A 52 -10.61 9.39 -7.18
N THR A 53 -10.00 9.09 -8.34
CA THR A 53 -10.50 8.02 -9.22
C THR A 53 -10.18 6.66 -8.63
N PHE A 54 -11.19 5.81 -8.45
CA PHE A 54 -11.02 4.52 -7.78
C PHE A 54 -11.06 3.34 -8.77
N TYR A 55 -10.05 2.47 -8.66
CA TYR A 55 -9.87 1.26 -9.45
C TYR A 55 -9.86 0.03 -8.53
N PRO A 56 -11.05 -0.49 -8.17
CA PRO A 56 -11.16 -1.59 -7.22
C PRO A 56 -10.67 -2.92 -7.79
N VAL A 57 -9.97 -3.68 -6.95
CA VAL A 57 -9.67 -5.10 -7.18
C VAL A 57 -10.58 -5.92 -6.26
N TYR A 58 -11.64 -6.49 -6.84
CA TYR A 58 -12.64 -7.23 -6.09
C TYR A 58 -12.16 -8.64 -5.75
N PHE A 59 -12.14 -8.93 -4.45
CA PHE A 59 -11.97 -10.28 -3.89
C PHE A 59 -13.32 -10.95 -3.66
N GLU A 60 -13.29 -12.26 -3.41
CA GLU A 60 -14.46 -13.14 -3.39
C GLU A 60 -15.29 -13.12 -4.69
N GLN A 61 -14.64 -12.76 -5.80
CA GLN A 61 -15.28 -12.68 -7.11
C GLN A 61 -14.31 -13.09 -8.23
N GLY A 62 -14.84 -13.78 -9.24
CA GLY A 62 -14.10 -14.11 -10.45
C GLY A 62 -12.83 -14.92 -10.16
N LYS A 63 -11.66 -14.38 -10.55
CA LYS A 63 -10.35 -15.04 -10.36
C LYS A 63 -9.89 -15.02 -8.90
N LEU A 64 -10.28 -13.99 -8.15
CA LEU A 64 -9.98 -13.85 -6.73
C LEU A 64 -11.11 -14.45 -5.91
N SER A 65 -11.36 -15.75 -6.07
CA SER A 65 -12.44 -16.48 -5.37
C SER A 65 -12.11 -16.77 -3.89
N PHE A 66 -11.30 -15.92 -3.27
CA PHE A 66 -10.82 -16.05 -1.90
C PHE A 66 -10.83 -14.66 -1.23
N PRO A 67 -10.80 -14.59 0.11
CA PRO A 67 -10.77 -13.32 0.82
C PRO A 67 -9.52 -12.49 0.51
N ILE A 68 -9.57 -11.17 0.76
CA ILE A 68 -8.44 -10.25 0.67
C ILE A 68 -7.23 -10.82 1.42
N VAL A 69 -6.04 -10.66 0.84
CA VAL A 69 -4.81 -11.11 1.49
C VAL A 69 -4.37 -10.12 2.58
N GLY A 70 -4.39 -10.60 3.82
CA GLY A 70 -4.10 -9.81 5.01
C GLY A 70 -2.60 -9.60 5.22
N MET A 71 -2.19 -8.36 5.55
CA MET A 71 -0.84 -8.05 6.02
C MET A 71 -0.59 -8.51 7.48
N SER A 72 -1.58 -9.16 8.09
CA SER A 72 -1.49 -9.86 9.37
C SER A 72 -2.22 -11.20 9.24
N ASP A 73 -1.83 -12.18 10.06
CA ASP A 73 -2.55 -13.46 10.13
C ASP A 73 -3.94 -13.31 10.74
N GLU A 74 -4.13 -12.26 11.54
CA GLU A 74 -5.39 -11.86 12.14
C GLU A 74 -5.74 -10.47 11.63
N MET A 75 -6.88 -10.37 10.97
CA MET A 75 -7.42 -9.15 10.37
C MET A 75 -8.81 -8.87 10.96
N PRO A 76 -9.27 -7.60 10.99
CA PRO A 76 -10.61 -7.25 11.49
C PRO A 76 -11.75 -7.62 10.52
N TYR A 77 -11.44 -8.39 9.46
CA TYR A 77 -12.35 -8.87 8.44
C TYR A 77 -11.82 -10.22 7.91
N PRO A 78 -12.67 -11.06 7.27
CA PRO A 78 -12.21 -12.31 6.65
C PRO A 78 -11.03 -12.05 5.73
N SER A 79 -9.95 -12.82 5.87
CA SER A 79 -8.73 -12.61 5.09
C SER A 79 -7.98 -13.90 4.83
N THR A 80 -7.33 -14.00 3.67
CA THR A 80 -6.31 -15.02 3.39
C THR A 80 -4.98 -14.60 3.99
N ARG A 81 -4.25 -15.53 4.62
CA ARG A 81 -2.88 -15.28 5.10
C ARG A 81 -1.91 -15.49 3.95
N TYR A 82 -0.90 -14.63 3.81
CA TYR A 82 0.10 -14.77 2.73
C TYR A 82 0.76 -16.15 2.70
N ARG A 83 1.10 -16.72 3.88
CA ARG A 83 1.68 -18.06 3.98
C ARG A 83 0.81 -19.22 3.46
N ASP A 84 -0.49 -18.98 3.32
CA ASP A 84 -1.44 -19.99 2.80
C ASP A 84 -1.75 -19.78 1.32
N MET A 85 -1.17 -18.75 0.67
CA MET A 85 -1.36 -18.56 -0.76
C MET A 85 -0.76 -19.73 -1.52
N THR A 86 -1.54 -20.26 -2.46
CA THR A 86 -1.04 -21.22 -3.44
C THR A 86 -0.49 -20.48 -4.66
N PRO A 87 0.38 -21.10 -5.49
CA PRO A 87 0.86 -20.48 -6.72
C PRO A 87 -0.27 -19.99 -7.66
N LYS A 88 -1.40 -20.70 -7.66
CA LYS A 88 -2.60 -20.28 -8.41
C LYS A 88 -3.21 -18.99 -7.86
N MET A 89 -3.27 -18.84 -6.53
CA MET A 89 -3.76 -17.63 -5.87
C MET A 89 -2.81 -16.45 -6.11
N GLU A 90 -1.51 -16.68 -6.09
CA GLU A 90 -0.49 -15.67 -6.39
C GLU A 90 -0.59 -15.17 -7.83
N ALA A 91 -0.74 -16.09 -8.80
CA ALA A 91 -0.94 -15.74 -10.20
C ALA A 91 -2.24 -14.93 -10.40
N ALA A 92 -3.34 -15.36 -9.77
CA ALA A 92 -4.62 -14.65 -9.81
C ALA A 92 -4.53 -13.25 -9.17
N PHE A 93 -3.81 -13.13 -8.04
CA PHE A 93 -3.53 -11.88 -7.35
C PHE A 93 -2.76 -10.94 -8.28
N LYS A 94 -1.62 -11.40 -8.84
CA LYS A 94 -0.79 -10.61 -9.76
C LYS A 94 -1.60 -10.13 -10.96
N GLU A 95 -2.30 -11.03 -11.65
CA GLU A 95 -3.07 -10.69 -12.84
C GLU A 95 -4.18 -9.67 -12.55
N SER A 96 -4.92 -9.86 -11.46
CA SER A 96 -6.07 -9.00 -11.12
C SER A 96 -5.63 -7.59 -10.74
N PHE A 97 -4.53 -7.46 -10.01
CA PHE A 97 -3.95 -6.15 -9.70
C PHE A 97 -3.34 -5.49 -10.92
N LEU A 98 -2.57 -6.21 -11.74
CA LEU A 98 -1.95 -5.63 -12.94
C LEU A 98 -2.98 -5.07 -13.91
N LYS A 99 -4.12 -5.75 -14.10
CA LYS A 99 -5.23 -5.24 -14.91
C LYS A 99 -5.68 -3.85 -14.45
N GLN A 100 -5.95 -3.67 -13.16
CA GLN A 100 -6.40 -2.38 -12.62
C GLN A 100 -5.29 -1.34 -12.60
N LEU A 101 -4.05 -1.76 -12.36
CA LEU A 101 -2.88 -0.88 -12.38
C LEU A 101 -2.61 -0.33 -13.79
N ASP A 102 -2.70 -1.15 -14.83
CA ASP A 102 -2.51 -0.71 -16.22
C ASP A 102 -3.57 0.30 -16.63
N GLU A 103 -4.82 0.06 -16.25
CA GLU A 103 -5.92 1.00 -16.48
C GLU A 103 -5.70 2.33 -15.74
N ALA A 104 -5.38 2.26 -14.44
CA ALA A 104 -5.10 3.45 -13.65
C ALA A 104 -3.89 4.24 -14.17
N VAL A 105 -2.82 3.56 -14.59
CA VAL A 105 -1.62 4.21 -15.14
C VAL A 105 -1.90 4.81 -16.51
N ARG A 106 -2.68 4.16 -17.37
CA ARG A 106 -3.07 4.72 -18.67
C ARG A 106 -3.90 6.00 -18.50
N ASP A 107 -4.90 5.96 -17.63
CA ASP A 107 -5.89 7.02 -17.52
C ASP A 107 -5.37 8.21 -16.70
N LEU A 108 -4.63 7.95 -15.61
CA LEU A 108 -4.02 9.01 -14.79
C LEU A 108 -2.67 9.48 -15.35
N ASN A 109 -1.89 8.56 -15.93
CA ASN A 109 -0.48 8.75 -16.30
C ASN A 109 0.34 9.34 -15.12
N PRO A 110 0.44 8.65 -13.98
CA PRO A 110 0.97 9.22 -12.74
C PRO A 110 2.42 9.70 -12.86
N ASP A 111 2.72 10.81 -12.16
CA ASP A 111 4.08 11.29 -11.94
C ASP A 111 4.80 10.46 -10.85
N LEU A 112 4.00 9.83 -9.98
CA LEU A 112 4.44 9.03 -8.84
C LEU A 112 3.43 7.92 -8.52
N ILE A 113 3.92 6.71 -8.33
CA ILE A 113 3.17 5.59 -7.75
C ILE A 113 3.59 5.44 -6.28
N LEU A 114 2.63 5.48 -5.37
CA LEU A 114 2.81 5.34 -3.93
C LEU A 114 2.19 4.02 -3.45
N CYS A 115 3.04 3.05 -3.12
CA CYS A 115 2.60 1.78 -2.59
C CYS A 115 2.58 1.80 -1.06
N HIS A 116 1.54 1.18 -0.49
CA HIS A 116 1.37 1.03 0.95
C HIS A 116 1.69 -0.42 1.30
N HIS A 117 2.74 -0.63 2.11
CA HIS A 117 3.43 -1.88 2.45
C HIS A 117 4.56 -2.28 1.50
N LEU A 118 5.73 -2.63 2.03
CA LEU A 118 6.89 -3.10 1.24
C LEU A 118 6.85 -4.60 0.95
N TYR A 119 5.73 -5.13 0.43
CA TYR A 119 5.54 -6.57 0.24
C TYR A 119 5.18 -6.95 -1.20
N LEU A 120 4.56 -8.11 -1.42
CA LEU A 120 4.30 -8.72 -2.74
C LEU A 120 3.72 -7.76 -3.79
N LEU A 121 2.66 -7.01 -3.48
CA LEU A 121 2.05 -6.09 -4.44
C LEU A 121 3.02 -4.97 -4.87
N THR A 122 3.81 -4.44 -3.95
CA THR A 122 4.80 -3.40 -4.26
C THR A 122 5.93 -3.94 -5.12
N ALA A 123 6.34 -5.20 -4.91
CA ALA A 123 7.29 -5.88 -5.76
C ALA A 123 6.76 -6.03 -7.20
N ILE A 124 5.50 -6.45 -7.34
CA ILE A 124 4.80 -6.56 -8.64
C ILE A 124 4.74 -5.19 -9.35
N VAL A 125 4.33 -4.14 -8.63
CA VAL A 125 4.26 -2.77 -9.20
C VAL A 125 5.62 -2.30 -9.68
N ARG A 126 6.68 -2.52 -8.89
CA ARG A 126 8.03 -2.08 -9.26
C ARG A 126 8.56 -2.83 -10.48
N GLU A 127 8.33 -4.14 -10.56
CA GLU A 127 8.70 -4.96 -11.71
C GLU A 127 7.97 -4.51 -12.97
N HIS A 128 6.65 -4.32 -12.88
CA HIS A 128 5.79 -4.07 -14.04
C HIS A 128 5.94 -2.67 -14.63
N PHE A 129 6.28 -1.66 -13.81
CA PHE A 129 6.48 -0.29 -14.27
C PHE A 129 7.92 0.18 -14.08
N PRO A 130 8.93 -0.41 -14.76
CA PRO A 130 10.36 -0.16 -14.48
C PRO A 130 10.78 1.30 -14.72
N ASP A 131 10.09 2.03 -15.61
CA ASP A 131 10.41 3.42 -15.97
C ASP A 131 9.63 4.45 -15.13
N ARG A 132 8.70 4.01 -14.28
CA ARG A 132 7.92 4.90 -13.41
C ARG A 132 8.62 5.12 -12.08
N LYS A 133 8.35 6.28 -11.48
CA LYS A 133 8.78 6.57 -10.11
C LYS A 133 7.87 5.85 -9.12
N VAL A 134 8.41 4.91 -8.36
CA VAL A 134 7.67 4.09 -7.39
C VAL A 134 8.28 4.25 -6.01
N PHE A 135 7.49 4.78 -5.07
CA PHE A 135 7.88 4.86 -3.66
C PHE A 135 7.00 3.92 -2.82
N GLY A 136 7.53 3.46 -1.69
CA GLY A 136 6.81 2.56 -0.78
C GLY A 136 6.79 3.07 0.66
N PHE A 137 5.66 2.92 1.35
CA PHE A 137 5.54 3.10 2.80
C PHE A 137 5.71 1.77 3.52
N CYS A 138 6.52 1.77 4.58
CA CYS A 138 6.62 0.67 5.53
C CYS A 138 5.65 0.88 6.69
N HIS A 139 4.74 -0.07 6.92
CA HIS A 139 3.74 -0.01 8.00
C HIS A 139 4.00 -1.03 9.13
N ASN A 140 5.21 -1.60 9.19
CA ASN A 140 5.65 -2.65 10.13
C ASN A 140 5.00 -4.02 9.91
N THR A 141 3.73 -4.07 9.53
CA THR A 141 3.02 -5.32 9.18
C THR A 141 3.70 -6.04 8.03
N ASP A 142 4.25 -5.31 7.06
CA ASP A 142 5.04 -5.82 5.95
C ASP A 142 6.35 -6.47 6.38
N LEU A 143 7.09 -5.83 7.29
CA LEU A 143 8.32 -6.40 7.87
C LEU A 143 8.01 -7.71 8.62
N ARG A 144 6.89 -7.75 9.35
CA ARG A 144 6.42 -8.96 10.03
C ARG A 144 6.06 -10.06 9.04
N GLN A 145 5.43 -9.75 7.90
CA GLN A 145 5.14 -10.74 6.86
C GLN A 145 6.44 -11.32 6.29
N MET A 146 7.42 -10.46 5.99
CA MET A 146 8.76 -10.95 5.60
C MET A 146 9.35 -11.89 6.66
N GLN A 147 9.13 -11.69 7.95
CA GLN A 147 9.66 -12.60 8.98
C GLN A 147 8.86 -13.91 9.14
N LYS A 148 7.57 -13.91 8.79
CA LYS A 148 6.64 -15.02 9.07
C LYS A 148 6.48 -16.03 7.93
N THR A 149 6.85 -15.68 6.71
CA THR A 149 6.69 -16.55 5.55
C THR A 149 7.80 -16.33 4.53
N ASP A 150 8.14 -17.39 3.81
CA ASP A 150 9.13 -17.36 2.72
C ASP A 150 8.52 -17.09 1.34
N LEU A 151 7.20 -16.82 1.28
CA LEU A 151 6.49 -16.49 0.05
C LEU A 151 7.24 -15.41 -0.74
N GLU A 152 7.74 -15.77 -1.92
CA GLU A 152 8.40 -14.88 -2.87
C GLU A 152 9.50 -13.99 -2.24
N ARG A 153 10.16 -14.46 -1.17
CA ARG A 153 11.08 -13.63 -0.37
C ARG A 153 12.17 -12.97 -1.20
N GLU A 154 12.86 -13.74 -2.04
CA GLU A 154 13.94 -13.22 -2.88
C GLU A 154 13.42 -12.24 -3.94
N TYR A 155 12.28 -12.54 -4.54
CA TYR A 155 11.61 -11.67 -5.50
C TYR A 155 11.21 -10.34 -4.85
N ILE A 156 10.54 -10.39 -3.69
CA ILE A 156 10.11 -9.21 -2.95
C ILE A 156 11.33 -8.37 -2.58
N THR A 157 12.35 -8.96 -1.95
CA THR A 157 13.56 -8.23 -1.57
C THR A 157 14.29 -7.64 -2.79
N GLY A 158 14.37 -8.38 -3.90
CA GLY A 158 14.96 -7.89 -5.15
C GLY A 158 14.26 -6.66 -5.70
N GLN A 159 12.92 -6.65 -5.72
CA GLN A 159 12.14 -5.53 -6.24
C GLN A 159 12.07 -4.34 -5.26
N ILE A 160 11.89 -4.58 -3.97
CA ILE A 160 11.84 -3.49 -2.96
C ILE A 160 13.15 -2.70 -2.96
N ARG A 161 14.30 -3.35 -3.17
CA ARG A 161 15.61 -2.69 -3.30
C ARG A 161 15.70 -1.72 -4.49
N ARG A 162 14.91 -1.98 -5.53
CA ARG A 162 14.84 -1.19 -6.76
C ARG A 162 13.86 -0.02 -6.66
N LEU A 163 13.11 0.13 -5.57
CA LEU A 163 12.28 1.33 -5.36
C LEU A 163 13.14 2.60 -5.42
N ASP A 164 12.51 3.68 -5.90
CA ASP A 164 13.17 4.99 -5.98
C ASP A 164 13.30 5.62 -4.60
N ARG A 165 12.34 5.34 -3.72
CA ARG A 165 12.35 5.79 -2.32
C ARG A 165 11.48 4.93 -1.42
N ILE A 166 11.86 4.86 -0.16
CA ILE A 166 11.11 4.18 0.88
C ILE A 166 10.85 5.17 2.02
N PHE A 167 9.62 5.20 2.52
CA PHE A 167 9.24 5.98 3.68
C PHE A 167 9.12 5.07 4.90
N ALA A 168 9.90 5.41 5.93
CA ALA A 168 9.82 4.83 7.25
C ALA A 168 9.09 5.79 8.21
N LEU A 169 8.31 5.24 9.14
CA LEU A 169 7.56 5.99 10.14
C LEU A 169 8.44 6.37 11.34
N HIS A 170 9.53 5.63 11.61
CA HIS A 170 10.48 5.94 12.68
C HIS A 170 11.89 5.40 12.36
N ALA A 171 12.89 5.89 13.10
CA ALA A 171 14.30 5.58 12.85
C ALA A 171 14.67 4.10 13.07
N GLU A 172 14.01 3.43 14.02
CA GLU A 172 14.22 2.00 14.26
C GLU A 172 13.71 1.15 13.08
N GLN A 173 12.51 1.46 12.56
CA GLN A 173 11.95 0.80 11.38
C GLN A 173 12.88 0.93 10.17
N LYS A 174 13.52 2.10 9.99
CA LYS A 174 14.51 2.30 8.93
C LYS A 174 15.63 1.25 8.98
N ARG A 175 16.16 0.91 10.15
CA ARG A 175 17.21 -0.11 10.28
C ARG A 175 16.69 -1.48 9.85
N THR A 176 15.51 -1.88 10.32
CA THR A 176 14.90 -3.15 9.94
C THR A 176 14.61 -3.25 8.45
N ILE A 177 14.20 -2.16 7.79
CA ILE A 177 14.03 -2.11 6.33
C ILE A 177 15.37 -2.38 5.63
N GLN A 178 16.47 -1.79 6.10
CA GLN A 178 17.80 -2.03 5.53
C GLN A 178 18.20 -3.50 5.66
N ASP A 179 18.00 -4.08 6.84
CA ASP A 179 18.42 -5.45 7.13
C ASP A 179 17.62 -6.48 6.30
N ILE A 180 16.31 -6.27 6.15
CA ILE A 180 15.43 -7.21 5.42
C ILE A 180 15.58 -7.09 3.91
N TYR A 181 15.68 -5.87 3.38
CA TYR A 181 15.59 -5.62 1.94
C TYR A 181 16.94 -5.24 1.28
N ASP A 182 18.02 -5.11 2.06
CA ASP A 182 19.36 -4.72 1.59
C ASP A 182 19.34 -3.38 0.82
N VAL A 183 18.66 -2.38 1.38
CA VAL A 183 18.46 -1.07 0.73
C VAL A 183 19.45 -0.03 1.28
N PRO A 184 20.07 0.80 0.43
CA PRO A 184 20.88 1.93 0.88
C PRO A 184 20.07 2.87 1.79
N LYS A 185 20.67 3.31 2.90
CA LYS A 185 20.03 4.21 3.90
C LYS A 185 19.52 5.53 3.30
N GLU A 186 20.06 5.94 2.17
CA GLU A 186 19.83 7.17 1.41
C GLU A 186 18.49 7.12 0.69
N LYS A 187 18.06 5.91 0.30
CA LYS A 187 16.74 5.66 -0.28
C LYS A 187 15.64 5.64 0.78
N ILE A 188 15.98 5.46 2.06
CA ILE A 188 15.00 5.37 3.15
C ILE A 188 14.92 6.70 3.90
N GLN A 189 13.79 7.39 3.77
CA GLN A 189 13.50 8.63 4.49
C GLN A 189 12.55 8.36 5.66
N VAL A 190 12.91 8.85 6.85
CA VAL A 190 11.99 8.86 8.00
C VAL A 190 11.09 10.08 7.91
N ILE A 191 9.78 9.87 7.93
CA ILE A 191 8.78 10.95 7.77
C ILE A 191 7.86 11.12 8.99
N GLY A 192 7.90 10.19 9.95
CA GLY A 192 6.94 10.17 11.06
C GLY A 192 5.58 9.57 10.65
N MET A 193 4.76 9.26 11.65
CA MET A 193 3.41 8.72 11.43
C MET A 193 2.36 9.82 11.16
N GLY A 194 2.60 11.03 11.68
CA GLY A 194 1.59 12.08 11.72
C GLY A 194 0.39 11.70 12.60
N TYR A 195 -0.56 12.63 12.71
CA TYR A 195 -1.88 12.40 13.30
C TYR A 195 -2.86 13.40 12.71
N ASN A 196 -4.16 13.08 12.72
CA ASN A 196 -5.19 14.02 12.31
C ASN A 196 -5.47 15.01 13.46
N SER A 197 -5.04 16.25 13.31
CA SER A 197 -5.19 17.32 14.32
C SER A 197 -6.60 17.89 14.41
N HIS A 198 -7.53 17.54 13.51
CA HIS A 198 -8.94 17.87 13.66
C HIS A 198 -9.66 16.92 14.62
N ILE A 199 -9.16 15.68 14.75
CA ILE A 199 -9.67 14.64 15.65
C ILE A 199 -8.89 14.64 16.97
N PHE A 200 -7.56 14.50 16.90
CA PHE A 200 -6.69 14.48 18.07
C PHE A 200 -6.22 15.90 18.40
N LYS A 201 -7.12 16.68 18.98
CA LYS A 201 -6.84 18.04 19.49
C LYS A 201 -7.29 18.17 20.93
N ASN A 202 -6.58 18.99 21.68
CA ASN A 202 -7.05 19.42 22.98
C ASN A 202 -7.94 20.65 22.82
N GLU A 203 -9.25 20.48 22.99
CA GLU A 203 -10.21 21.59 22.83
C GLU A 203 -10.08 22.66 23.93
N SER A 204 -9.43 22.36 25.05
CA SER A 204 -9.17 23.31 26.14
C SER A 204 -7.98 24.24 25.90
N LEU A 205 -7.16 23.98 24.87
CA LEU A 205 -5.98 24.79 24.51
C LEU A 205 -6.25 25.76 23.34
N ARG A 206 -7.47 26.28 23.18
CA ARG A 206 -7.74 27.30 22.14
C ARG A 206 -6.87 28.55 22.42
N VAL A 207 -5.81 28.70 21.64
CA VAL A 207 -5.07 29.96 21.52
C VAL A 207 -5.97 30.92 20.75
N ASN A 208 -6.37 32.02 21.40
CA ASN A 208 -7.07 33.14 20.78
C ASN A 208 -6.24 33.73 19.64
#